data_AF-A0A2L0HRW1-F1
#
_entry.id   AF-A0A2L0HRW1-F1
#
_cell.length_a   1.000
_cell.length_b   1.000
_cell.length_c   1.000
_cell.angle_alpha   90.00
_cell.angle_beta   90.00
_cell.angle_gamma   90.00
#
_symmetry.space_group_name_H-M   'P 1'
#
loop_
_entity.id
_entity.type
_entity.pdbx_description
1 polymer ?
#
loop_
_entity_poly.entity_id
_entity_poly.type
_entity_poly.pdbx_seq_one_letter_code
_entity_poly.pdbx_strand_id
1 'polypeptide(L)'
;MAIPQHTIDQILDRTDIVDLIGQRVKLKKTGRTYSGCCPFHQEKSPSFHVYRDKQYYHCFGCQANGNAIRFLMDIDNRNFVDVMKDLSSQTGIELPKDNQDSKRLSYKREAKTVTEPPKTTPIIPVQSPPTTELQIDHDPFEEFRNVDDPFAQFEAFQTFNEAPAQEGNLYDLLENVAQFYERQLPQSQSAQQYFRHRGLGLETIQFWRLGYAPEDWQHLEKAFPQDVQGLKLLGLIRTSDKGRDFDLLRDRVIFPIRDAKGRVVGFGGRALNDEIKPKYINSPDSEVFHKNQLLYGLYEGRKQKAQDWLMVEGYMDVIALQQNGICGAVATLGTASNTEHLNILFKQNNRITIAFDGDAAGQKAARRTLEIALPLLNDGRELKFFVLPNDHDPDSLIRREGLENFQRLLQQAPLLSDFVFAHLTQNQDISSPEGKSLVMAELRQLTELLPKTGSFRYLLNQSFKEKLGFGKRWTPQLSNDASLSFNIRTKDEDFAIAILMHHPFLYIHFETLRAFVPSHELLSHILNILNRIFDNLPDDQELATYYVLGACSTFSLEIADIMRRTNIEVLTHAPEMADKLATEYALGLQEKYLRQKLKDPNSLLESRNLRQQLNELTKKIGLRLLS
;
A
#
# COMPACT_ATOMS: atom_id res chain seq x y z
N MET A 1 -36.27 -0.80 4.15
CA MET A 1 -35.12 0.13 4.05
C MET A 1 -33.94 -0.48 4.79
N ALA A 2 -32.96 -1.03 4.06
CA ALA A 2 -31.71 -1.49 4.68
C ALA A 2 -30.79 -0.27 4.81
N ILE A 3 -30.47 0.12 6.05
CA ILE A 3 -29.51 1.20 6.31
C ILE A 3 -28.11 0.55 6.31
N PRO A 4 -27.19 0.95 5.41
CA PRO A 4 -25.88 0.33 5.33
C PRO A 4 -25.11 0.42 6.66
N GLN A 5 -24.37 -0.64 7.02
CA GLN A 5 -23.61 -0.69 8.28
C GLN A 5 -22.64 0.50 8.44
N HIS A 6 -21.97 0.95 7.38
CA HIS A 6 -21.10 2.14 7.45
C HIS A 6 -21.86 3.44 7.81
N THR A 7 -23.12 3.58 7.41
CA THR A 7 -23.95 4.74 7.78
C THR A 7 -24.31 4.67 9.26
N ILE A 8 -24.57 3.46 9.76
CA ILE A 8 -24.78 3.19 11.18
C ILE A 8 -23.52 3.56 11.97
N ASP A 9 -22.35 3.08 11.53
CA ASP A 9 -21.07 3.32 12.19
C ASP A 9 -20.69 4.81 12.18
N GLN A 10 -20.88 5.53 11.06
CA GLN A 10 -20.65 6.99 10.99
C GLN A 10 -21.55 7.78 11.95
N ILE A 11 -22.80 7.35 12.09
CA ILE A 11 -23.75 7.97 13.02
C ILE A 11 -23.31 7.68 14.46
N LEU A 12 -22.91 6.45 14.77
CA LEU A 12 -22.39 6.08 16.09
C LEU A 12 -21.10 6.83 16.44
N ASP A 13 -20.15 6.96 15.51
CA ASP A 13 -18.89 7.69 15.71
C ASP A 13 -19.10 9.18 16.00
N ARG A 14 -20.16 9.79 15.46
CA ARG A 14 -20.54 11.19 15.73
C ARG A 14 -21.44 11.37 16.95
N THR A 15 -21.96 10.28 17.51
CA THR A 15 -22.86 10.34 18.66
C THR A 15 -22.06 10.13 19.93
N ASP A 16 -22.06 11.08 20.87
CA ASP A 16 -21.52 10.84 22.22
C ASP A 16 -22.59 10.12 23.07
N ILE A 17 -22.37 8.84 23.35
CA ILE A 17 -23.29 8.01 24.14
C ILE A 17 -23.53 8.58 25.55
N VAL A 18 -22.56 9.27 26.15
CA VAL A 18 -22.74 9.85 27.50
C VAL A 18 -23.71 11.01 27.45
N ASP A 19 -23.60 11.87 26.43
CA ASP A 19 -24.48 13.03 26.29
C ASP A 19 -25.89 12.58 25.91
N LEU A 20 -26.01 11.58 25.03
CA LEU A 20 -27.29 10.99 24.63
C LEU A 20 -28.02 10.33 25.80
N ILE A 21 -27.32 9.51 26.60
CA ILE A 21 -27.92 8.87 27.78
C ILE A 21 -28.19 9.91 28.87
N GLY A 22 -27.30 10.89 29.03
CA GLY A 22 -27.40 11.97 30.01
C GLY A 22 -28.66 12.83 29.88
N GLN A 23 -29.27 12.88 28.70
CA GLN A 23 -30.56 13.54 28.48
C GLN A 23 -31.74 12.84 29.20
N ARG A 24 -31.63 11.52 29.45
CA ARG A 24 -32.70 10.70 30.05
C ARG A 24 -32.36 10.21 31.46
N VAL A 25 -31.08 10.00 31.75
CA VAL A 25 -30.59 9.43 33.01
C VAL A 25 -29.62 10.41 33.66
N LYS A 26 -29.80 10.69 34.96
CA LYS A 26 -28.83 11.47 35.73
C LYS A 26 -27.55 10.65 35.95
N LEU A 27 -26.53 10.94 35.15
CA LEU A 27 -25.22 10.32 35.23
C LEU A 27 -24.27 11.15 36.11
N LYS A 28 -23.55 10.50 37.02
CA LYS A 28 -22.45 11.09 37.79
C LYS A 28 -21.13 10.51 37.30
N LYS A 29 -20.12 11.37 37.11
CA LYS A 29 -18.79 10.92 36.71
C LYS A 29 -18.11 10.19 37.88
N THR A 30 -17.68 8.96 37.62
CA THR A 30 -17.02 8.07 38.58
C THR A 30 -15.75 7.52 37.93
N GLY A 31 -14.62 8.15 38.22
CA GLY A 31 -13.34 7.87 37.57
C GLY A 31 -13.35 8.22 36.08
N ARG A 32 -13.02 7.23 35.23
CA ARG A 32 -13.07 7.34 33.76
C ARG A 32 -14.45 7.01 33.16
N THR A 33 -15.42 6.63 33.98
CA THR A 33 -16.76 6.20 33.54
C THR A 33 -17.84 7.11 34.10
N TYR A 34 -19.06 6.95 33.61
CA TYR A 34 -20.24 7.64 34.11
C TYR A 34 -21.20 6.60 34.70
N SER A 35 -21.74 6.85 35.89
CA SER A 35 -22.61 5.90 36.60
C SER A 35 -23.92 6.56 37.04
N GLY A 36 -25.03 5.83 37.00
CA GLY A 36 -26.35 6.28 37.46
C GLY A 36 -27.28 5.11 37.80
N CYS A 37 -28.54 5.40 38.15
CA CYS A 37 -29.57 4.38 38.29
C CYS A 37 -30.03 3.93 36.89
N CYS A 38 -30.24 2.64 36.71
CA CYS A 38 -30.68 2.06 35.46
C CYS A 38 -32.10 2.53 35.07
N PRO A 39 -32.34 2.91 33.81
CA PRO A 39 -33.68 3.26 33.33
C PRO A 39 -34.55 2.03 33.00
N PHE A 40 -33.95 0.84 32.85
CA PHE A 40 -34.64 -0.37 32.40
C PHE A 40 -35.21 -1.23 33.54
N HIS A 41 -34.81 -0.94 34.79
CA HIS A 41 -35.34 -1.63 35.96
C HIS A 41 -35.25 -0.71 37.19
N GLN A 42 -36.06 -0.98 38.20
CA GLN A 42 -36.17 -0.10 39.36
C GLN A 42 -35.14 -0.50 40.43
N GLU A 43 -34.15 0.36 40.65
CA GLU A 43 -33.11 0.17 41.67
C GLU A 43 -32.84 1.47 42.46
N LYS A 44 -32.38 1.32 43.71
CA LYS A 44 -32.02 2.46 44.58
C LYS A 44 -30.53 2.79 44.55
N SER A 45 -29.69 1.83 44.18
CA SER A 45 -28.24 2.00 44.05
C SER A 45 -27.85 2.11 42.58
N PRO A 46 -26.88 2.98 42.21
CA PRO A 46 -26.47 3.12 40.81
C PRO A 46 -25.70 1.88 40.32
N SER A 47 -26.29 1.09 39.43
CA SER A 47 -25.62 -0.05 38.78
C SER A 47 -25.42 0.13 37.27
N PHE A 48 -25.86 1.27 36.71
CA PHE A 48 -25.78 1.58 35.29
C PHE A 48 -24.50 2.34 34.97
N HIS A 49 -23.61 1.74 34.16
CA HIS A 49 -22.32 2.32 33.78
C HIS A 49 -22.27 2.64 32.28
N VAL A 50 -21.70 3.80 31.95
CA VAL A 50 -21.49 4.27 30.58
C VAL A 50 -20.01 4.59 30.37
N TYR A 51 -19.46 4.04 29.28
CA TYR A 51 -18.06 4.14 28.90
C TYR A 51 -17.94 5.03 27.66
N ARG A 52 -17.49 6.28 27.85
CA ARG A 52 -17.34 7.24 26.74
C ARG A 52 -16.34 6.76 25.68
N ASP A 53 -15.19 6.24 26.10
CA ASP A 53 -14.12 5.80 25.18
C ASP A 53 -14.53 4.59 24.32
N LYS A 54 -15.43 3.74 24.83
CA LYS A 54 -15.90 2.53 24.15
C LYS A 54 -17.27 2.70 23.48
N GLN A 55 -17.89 3.87 23.61
CA GLN A 55 -19.26 4.17 23.13
C GLN A 55 -20.28 3.08 23.50
N TYR A 56 -20.24 2.64 24.76
CA TYR A 56 -20.98 1.47 25.25
C TYR A 56 -21.54 1.69 26.66
N TYR A 57 -22.69 1.09 26.97
CA TYR A 57 -23.27 1.04 28.31
C TYR A 57 -23.48 -0.39 28.80
N HIS A 58 -23.45 -0.58 30.12
CA HIS A 58 -23.75 -1.84 30.77
C HIS A 58 -24.37 -1.61 32.15
N CYS A 59 -25.47 -2.30 32.44
CA CYS A 59 -26.09 -2.34 33.76
C CYS A 59 -25.73 -3.62 34.50
N PHE A 60 -25.10 -3.50 35.67
CA PHE A 60 -24.76 -4.67 36.50
C PHE A 60 -25.95 -5.26 37.26
N GLY A 61 -27.05 -4.52 37.40
CA GLY A 61 -28.30 -5.01 38.02
C GLY A 61 -29.11 -5.91 37.08
N CYS A 62 -29.53 -5.38 35.92
CA CYS A 62 -30.41 -6.08 34.98
C CYS A 62 -29.72 -6.64 33.73
N GLN A 63 -28.39 -6.57 33.63
CA GLN A 63 -27.59 -7.05 32.48
C GLN A 63 -27.85 -6.32 31.14
N ALA A 64 -28.75 -5.31 31.12
CA ALA A 64 -29.00 -4.51 29.93
C ALA A 64 -27.72 -3.82 29.46
N ASN A 65 -27.43 -3.93 28.16
CA ASN A 65 -26.20 -3.42 27.58
C ASN A 65 -26.33 -3.12 26.09
N GLY A 66 -25.44 -2.27 25.56
CA GLY A 66 -25.44 -1.93 24.15
C GLY A 66 -24.79 -0.59 23.83
N ASN A 67 -25.01 -0.14 22.59
CA ASN A 67 -24.59 1.16 22.09
C ASN A 67 -25.75 2.18 22.14
N ALA A 68 -25.51 3.39 21.63
CA ALA A 68 -26.49 4.47 21.57
C ALA A 68 -27.81 4.06 20.88
N ILE A 69 -27.73 3.32 19.77
CA ILE A 69 -28.91 2.86 19.03
C ILE A 69 -29.73 1.90 19.88
N ARG A 70 -29.07 0.89 20.46
CA ARG A 70 -29.74 -0.11 21.30
C ARG A 70 -30.40 0.54 22.51
N PHE A 71 -29.73 1.52 23.13
CA PHE A 71 -30.30 2.28 24.23
C PHE A 71 -31.62 2.98 23.84
N LEU A 72 -31.62 3.71 22.71
CA LEU A 72 -32.81 4.43 22.23
C LEU A 72 -33.95 3.50 21.80
N MET A 73 -33.62 2.35 21.23
CA MET A 73 -34.60 1.32 20.91
C MET A 73 -35.26 0.77 22.17
N ASP A 74 -34.46 0.41 23.18
CA ASP A 74 -34.96 -0.25 24.38
C ASP A 74 -35.68 0.73 25.34
N ILE A 75 -35.24 2.00 25.43
CA ILE A 75 -35.81 2.96 26.39
C ILE A 75 -37.10 3.61 25.90
N ASP A 76 -37.19 3.88 24.60
CA ASP A 76 -38.35 4.55 23.98
C ASP A 76 -39.24 3.54 23.21
N ASN A 77 -38.91 2.24 23.24
CA ASN A 77 -39.55 1.16 22.46
C ASN A 77 -39.71 1.49 20.97
N ARG A 78 -38.68 2.11 20.38
CA ARG A 78 -38.69 2.63 19.00
C ARG A 78 -38.14 1.63 18.00
N ASN A 79 -38.67 1.67 16.78
CA ASN A 79 -38.12 0.87 15.69
C ASN A 79 -36.73 1.39 15.27
N PHE A 80 -35.92 0.50 14.72
CA PHE A 80 -34.55 0.81 14.30
C PHE A 80 -34.46 1.96 13.28
N VAL A 81 -35.35 2.01 12.29
CA VAL A 81 -35.36 3.03 11.23
C VAL A 81 -35.65 4.43 11.80
N ASP A 82 -36.56 4.54 12.76
CA ASP A 82 -36.93 5.81 13.40
C ASP A 82 -35.80 6.32 14.28
N VAL A 83 -35.16 5.43 15.05
CA VAL A 83 -33.95 5.76 15.82
C VAL A 83 -32.83 6.25 14.89
N MET A 84 -32.64 5.59 13.75
CA MET A 84 -31.63 6.00 12.78
C MET A 84 -31.96 7.35 12.14
N LYS A 85 -33.23 7.66 11.83
CA LYS A 85 -33.62 8.98 11.31
C LYS A 85 -33.32 10.10 12.30
N ASP A 86 -33.65 9.90 13.58
CA ASP A 86 -33.38 10.85 14.65
C ASP A 86 -31.88 11.10 14.81
N LEU A 87 -31.08 10.03 14.93
CA LEU A 87 -29.63 10.15 15.07
C LEU A 87 -28.98 10.76 13.82
N SER A 88 -29.49 10.44 12.62
CA SER A 88 -29.01 11.04 11.37
C SER A 88 -29.27 12.55 11.32
N SER A 89 -30.42 13.00 11.84
CA SER A 89 -30.80 14.41 11.90
C SER A 89 -29.95 15.19 12.90
N GLN A 90 -29.58 14.56 14.01
CA GLN A 90 -28.70 15.16 15.03
C GLN A 90 -27.23 15.23 14.58
N THR A 91 -26.77 14.25 13.80
CA THR A 91 -25.37 14.14 13.35
C THR A 91 -25.10 14.78 11.98
N GLY A 92 -26.16 15.17 11.25
CA GLY A 92 -26.07 15.74 9.91
C GLY A 92 -25.66 14.73 8.82
N ILE A 93 -25.80 13.43 9.08
CA ILE A 93 -25.49 12.36 8.13
C ILE A 93 -26.77 12.01 7.38
N GLU A 94 -26.79 12.09 6.04
CA GLU A 94 -27.98 11.72 5.27
C GLU A 94 -28.17 10.20 5.20
N LEU A 95 -29.38 9.72 5.52
CA LEU A 95 -29.77 8.34 5.25
C LEU A 95 -29.99 8.14 3.73
N PRO A 96 -29.64 6.97 3.17
CA PRO A 96 -29.87 6.69 1.75
C PRO A 96 -31.34 6.89 1.39
N LYS A 97 -31.65 7.70 0.38
CA LYS A 97 -33.01 7.80 -0.16
C LYS A 97 -33.35 6.50 -0.89
N ASP A 98 -34.53 5.93 -0.65
CA ASP A 98 -35.05 4.78 -1.40
C ASP A 98 -35.10 5.15 -2.89
N ASN A 99 -34.23 4.54 -3.71
CA ASN A 99 -34.24 4.73 -5.17
C ASN A 99 -33.43 3.63 -5.87
N GLN A 100 -34.01 3.10 -6.95
CA GLN A 100 -33.55 2.20 -8.04
C GLN A 100 -32.23 1.39 -7.95
N ASP A 101 -31.17 1.89 -7.33
CA ASP A 101 -29.90 1.19 -7.10
C ASP A 101 -30.06 -0.05 -6.21
N SER A 102 -31.01 -0.03 -5.27
CA SER A 102 -31.30 -1.17 -4.40
C SER A 102 -31.75 -2.43 -5.16
N LYS A 103 -32.41 -2.29 -6.33
CA LYS A 103 -32.81 -3.43 -7.18
C LYS A 103 -31.65 -4.03 -7.98
N ARG A 104 -30.63 -3.24 -8.35
CA ARG A 104 -29.44 -3.74 -9.06
C ARG A 104 -28.49 -4.49 -8.13
N LEU A 105 -28.52 -4.14 -6.85
CA LEU A 105 -27.69 -4.72 -5.80
C LEU A 105 -28.34 -5.93 -5.10
N SER A 106 -29.58 -6.26 -5.47
CA SER A 106 -30.33 -7.40 -4.93
C SER A 106 -30.29 -8.61 -5.86
N TYR A 107 -30.28 -9.81 -5.31
CA TYR A 107 -30.43 -11.07 -6.05
C TYR A 107 -31.43 -12.00 -5.34
N LYS A 108 -31.99 -12.98 -6.07
CA LYS A 108 -32.91 -13.94 -5.47
C LYS A 108 -32.10 -15.00 -4.73
N ARG A 109 -32.35 -15.18 -3.42
CA ARG A 109 -31.78 -16.30 -2.68
C ARG A 109 -32.55 -17.56 -3.01
N GLU A 110 -31.85 -18.68 -3.11
CA GLU A 110 -32.50 -19.98 -3.27
C GLU A 110 -33.26 -20.34 -1.99
N ALA A 111 -34.46 -20.91 -2.15
CA ALA A 111 -35.28 -21.31 -1.02
C ALA A 111 -34.56 -22.38 -0.21
N LYS A 112 -34.55 -22.21 1.12
CA LYS A 112 -34.02 -23.23 2.03
C LYS A 112 -34.84 -24.49 1.82
N THR A 113 -34.24 -25.55 1.26
CA THR A 113 -34.84 -26.88 1.30
C THR A 113 -34.95 -27.27 2.77
N VAL A 114 -36.15 -27.16 3.32
CA VAL A 114 -36.47 -27.77 4.61
C VAL A 114 -36.37 -29.27 4.37
N THR A 115 -35.23 -29.85 4.77
CA THR A 115 -35.14 -31.29 4.92
C THR A 115 -36.11 -31.64 6.03
N GLU A 116 -37.22 -32.29 5.68
CA GLU A 116 -38.04 -32.97 6.69
C GLU A 116 -37.09 -33.80 7.57
N PRO A 117 -37.23 -33.75 8.92
CA PRO A 117 -36.51 -34.69 9.75
C PRO A 117 -36.81 -36.11 9.22
N PRO A 118 -35.81 -37.01 9.21
CA PRO A 118 -35.98 -38.33 8.62
C PRO A 118 -37.23 -38.95 9.24
N LYS A 119 -38.20 -39.31 8.38
CA LYS A 119 -39.39 -40.07 8.79
C LYS A 119 -38.89 -41.25 9.62
N THR A 120 -39.18 -41.23 10.91
CA THR A 120 -38.96 -42.36 11.80
C THR A 120 -39.52 -43.59 11.13
N THR A 121 -38.64 -44.54 10.83
CA THR A 121 -38.96 -45.88 10.35
C THR A 121 -40.04 -46.46 11.26
N PRO A 122 -41.10 -47.09 10.74
CA PRO A 122 -42.09 -47.73 11.59
C PRO A 122 -41.40 -48.78 12.45
N ILE A 123 -41.49 -48.59 13.76
CA ILE A 123 -41.02 -49.52 14.78
C ILE A 123 -41.76 -50.84 14.56
N ILE A 124 -41.02 -51.90 14.24
CA ILE A 124 -41.53 -53.27 14.23
C ILE A 124 -41.98 -53.60 15.67
N PRO A 125 -43.20 -54.13 15.89
CA PRO A 125 -43.64 -54.47 17.24
C PRO A 125 -42.81 -55.65 17.75
N VAL A 126 -41.98 -55.40 18.78
CA VAL A 126 -41.38 -56.46 19.59
C VAL A 126 -42.48 -57.03 20.47
N GLN A 127 -42.80 -58.31 20.26
CA GLN A 127 -43.68 -59.06 21.15
C GLN A 127 -43.06 -59.13 22.54
N SER A 128 -43.80 -58.66 23.54
CA SER A 128 -43.52 -58.87 24.96
C SER A 128 -44.38 -60.04 25.48
N PRO A 129 -43.94 -60.78 26.52
CA PRO A 129 -44.60 -62.00 27.00
C PRO A 129 -45.91 -61.70 27.74
N PRO A 130 -46.76 -62.72 28.01
CA PRO A 130 -48.08 -62.49 28.56
C PRO A 130 -47.98 -62.11 30.04
N THR A 131 -48.62 -61.00 30.41
CA THR A 131 -48.98 -60.70 31.79
C THR A 131 -50.48 -60.54 31.90
N THR A 132 -50.98 -61.24 32.90
CA THR A 132 -52.36 -61.53 33.29
C THR A 132 -53.24 -60.29 33.38
N GLU A 133 -54.49 -60.45 32.93
CA GLU A 133 -55.58 -59.50 33.00
C GLU A 133 -55.83 -58.97 34.43
N LEU A 134 -56.10 -57.67 34.53
CA LEU A 134 -56.97 -57.09 35.54
C LEU A 134 -57.76 -55.96 34.87
N GLN A 135 -59.07 -56.16 34.76
CA GLN A 135 -60.05 -55.17 34.30
C GLN A 135 -60.13 -53.99 35.26
N ILE A 136 -60.15 -52.78 34.71
CA ILE A 136 -60.80 -51.62 35.34
C ILE A 136 -61.65 -50.94 34.26
N ASP A 137 -62.95 -50.86 34.57
CA ASP A 137 -64.02 -50.27 33.77
C ASP A 137 -63.91 -48.74 33.66
N HIS A 138 -64.33 -48.24 32.49
CA HIS A 138 -64.81 -46.89 32.18
C HIS A 138 -63.78 -45.77 31.91
N ASP A 139 -63.66 -45.40 30.63
CA ASP A 139 -63.03 -44.16 30.16
C ASP A 139 -64.11 -43.06 30.02
N PRO A 140 -64.07 -41.97 30.81
CA PRO A 140 -65.10 -40.93 30.86
C PRO A 140 -65.06 -39.94 29.68
N PHE A 141 -64.30 -40.22 28.60
CA PHE A 141 -64.19 -39.33 27.44
C PHE A 141 -64.71 -39.90 26.11
N GLU A 142 -65.45 -41.01 26.13
CA GLU A 142 -66.07 -41.56 24.90
C GLU A 142 -67.16 -40.67 24.28
N GLU A 143 -67.77 -39.74 25.02
CA GLU A 143 -68.90 -38.93 24.52
C GLU A 143 -68.52 -37.72 23.64
N PHE A 144 -67.23 -37.43 23.42
CA PHE A 144 -66.81 -36.26 22.62
C PHE A 144 -66.29 -36.59 21.22
N ARG A 145 -66.36 -37.85 20.76
CA ARG A 145 -65.76 -38.26 19.47
C ARG A 145 -66.66 -38.17 18.24
N ASN A 146 -67.96 -37.92 18.38
CA ASN A 146 -68.87 -37.86 17.24
C ASN A 146 -69.61 -36.52 17.17
N VAL A 147 -68.97 -35.54 16.53
CA VAL A 147 -69.67 -34.41 15.90
C VAL A 147 -69.17 -34.31 14.47
N ASP A 148 -70.07 -34.59 13.53
CA ASP A 148 -69.88 -34.37 12.09
C ASP A 148 -69.55 -32.88 11.85
N ASP A 149 -68.33 -32.60 11.37
CA ASP A 149 -67.92 -31.24 10.99
C ASP A 149 -68.51 -30.88 9.61
N PRO A 150 -69.42 -29.89 9.51
CA PRO A 150 -70.07 -29.51 8.26
C PRO A 150 -69.15 -28.77 7.27
N PHE A 151 -67.87 -28.56 7.59
CA PHE A 151 -66.93 -27.80 6.74
C PHE A 151 -66.08 -28.66 5.78
N ALA A 152 -66.33 -29.96 5.67
CA ALA A 152 -65.58 -30.86 4.79
C ALA A 152 -65.78 -30.64 3.26
N GLN A 153 -66.46 -29.57 2.84
CA GLN A 153 -66.77 -29.24 1.44
C GLN A 153 -66.31 -27.84 0.99
N PHE A 154 -65.13 -27.38 1.42
CA PHE A 154 -64.45 -26.27 0.72
C PHE A 154 -63.24 -26.80 -0.06
N GLU A 155 -63.26 -26.53 -1.36
CA GLU A 155 -62.30 -26.96 -2.37
C GLU A 155 -60.84 -26.67 -1.98
N ALA A 156 -59.96 -27.53 -2.48
CA ALA A 156 -58.52 -27.49 -2.37
C ALA A 156 -57.93 -26.08 -2.63
N PHE A 157 -57.63 -25.34 -1.56
CA PHE A 157 -56.64 -24.30 -1.64
C PHE A 157 -55.27 -24.96 -1.82
N GLN A 158 -54.70 -24.79 -3.01
CA GLN A 158 -53.30 -25.06 -3.28
C GLN A 158 -52.47 -24.51 -2.11
N THR A 159 -51.78 -25.39 -1.41
CA THR A 159 -50.83 -25.02 -0.37
C THR A 159 -49.72 -24.23 -1.03
N PHE A 160 -49.79 -22.90 -0.97
CA PHE A 160 -48.67 -22.01 -1.29
C PHE A 160 -47.60 -22.20 -0.21
N ASN A 161 -46.82 -23.28 -0.34
CA ASN A 161 -45.65 -23.57 0.48
C ASN A 161 -44.37 -23.04 -0.19
N GLU A 162 -44.46 -21.90 -0.88
CA GLU A 162 -43.28 -21.10 -1.22
C GLU A 162 -43.13 -20.02 -0.15
N ALA A 163 -42.20 -20.24 0.78
CA ALA A 163 -41.70 -19.15 1.62
C ALA A 163 -41.26 -18.02 0.67
N PRO A 164 -41.65 -16.75 0.90
CA PRO A 164 -41.36 -15.66 -0.02
C PRO A 164 -39.86 -15.63 -0.31
N ALA A 165 -39.50 -15.66 -1.60
CA ALA A 165 -38.11 -15.63 -2.05
C ALA A 165 -37.39 -14.45 -1.38
N GLN A 166 -36.50 -14.75 -0.45
CA GLN A 166 -35.80 -13.72 0.30
C GLN A 166 -34.79 -13.05 -0.64
N GLU A 167 -34.87 -11.74 -0.81
CA GLU A 167 -33.88 -11.00 -1.59
C GLU A 167 -32.58 -10.89 -0.78
N GLY A 168 -31.46 -11.27 -1.39
CA GLY A 168 -30.10 -11.09 -0.87
C GLY A 168 -29.48 -9.80 -1.38
N ASN A 169 -28.52 -9.23 -0.66
CA ASN A 169 -27.77 -8.04 -1.06
C ASN A 169 -26.32 -8.40 -1.40
N LEU A 170 -25.78 -7.87 -2.50
CA LEU A 170 -24.42 -8.18 -2.96
C LEU A 170 -23.31 -7.72 -1.98
N TYR A 171 -23.47 -6.58 -1.32
CA TYR A 171 -22.50 -6.11 -0.32
C TYR A 171 -22.50 -6.99 0.93
N ASP A 172 -23.69 -7.38 1.41
CA ASP A 172 -23.81 -8.27 2.57
C ASP A 172 -23.23 -9.65 2.26
N LEU A 173 -23.44 -10.15 1.03
CA LEU A 173 -22.83 -11.39 0.57
C LEU A 173 -21.29 -11.29 0.54
N LEU A 174 -20.73 -10.24 -0.04
CA LEU A 174 -19.28 -10.03 -0.08
C LEU A 174 -18.68 -9.91 1.32
N GLU A 175 -19.36 -9.23 2.24
CA GLU A 175 -18.95 -9.15 3.65
C GLU A 175 -18.94 -10.53 4.31
N ASN A 176 -19.99 -11.33 4.10
CA ASN A 176 -20.05 -12.69 4.62
C ASN A 176 -18.95 -13.60 4.04
N VAL A 177 -18.64 -13.45 2.74
CA VAL A 177 -17.54 -14.16 2.07
C VAL A 177 -16.18 -13.73 2.65
N ALA A 178 -15.97 -12.44 2.91
CA ALA A 178 -14.75 -11.95 3.54
C ALA A 178 -14.55 -12.58 4.93
N GLN A 179 -15.58 -12.58 5.77
CA GLN A 179 -15.56 -13.22 7.09
C GLN A 179 -15.36 -14.74 7.00
N PHE A 180 -15.88 -15.38 5.96
CA PHE A 180 -15.60 -16.79 5.69
C PHE A 180 -14.10 -17.00 5.44
N TYR A 181 -13.48 -16.27 4.50
CA TYR A 181 -12.05 -16.41 4.22
C TYR A 181 -11.15 -16.04 5.40
N GLU A 182 -11.52 -15.04 6.21
CA GLU A 182 -10.82 -14.71 7.46
C GLU A 182 -10.83 -15.91 8.43
N ARG A 183 -11.97 -16.60 8.57
CA ARG A 183 -12.09 -17.81 9.43
C ARG A 183 -11.35 -19.03 8.88
N GLN A 184 -11.09 -19.07 7.57
CA GLN A 184 -10.32 -20.14 6.94
C GLN A 184 -8.80 -19.96 7.11
N LEU A 185 -8.30 -18.72 7.26
CA LEU A 185 -6.85 -18.47 7.37
C LEU A 185 -6.17 -19.21 8.53
N PRO A 186 -6.71 -19.24 9.77
CA PRO A 186 -6.13 -20.02 10.86
C PRO A 186 -6.12 -21.54 10.63
N GLN A 187 -6.92 -22.05 9.69
CA GLN A 187 -7.02 -23.48 9.38
C GLN A 187 -5.95 -23.92 8.37
N SER A 188 -5.32 -22.98 7.65
CA SER A 188 -4.27 -23.25 6.67
C SER A 188 -2.89 -22.88 7.20
N GLN A 189 -2.04 -23.90 7.42
CA GLN A 189 -0.67 -23.69 7.89
C GLN A 189 0.20 -23.02 6.82
N SER A 190 0.02 -23.39 5.55
CA SER A 190 0.76 -22.82 4.41
C SER A 190 0.47 -21.33 4.23
N ALA A 191 -0.81 -20.92 4.34
CA ALA A 191 -1.20 -19.51 4.26
C ALA A 191 -0.64 -18.67 5.41
N GLN A 192 -0.64 -19.21 6.63
CA GLN A 192 -0.02 -18.55 7.78
C GLN A 192 1.50 -18.42 7.61
N GLN A 193 2.17 -19.48 7.15
CA GLN A 193 3.60 -19.44 6.86
C GLN A 193 3.94 -18.41 5.78
N TYR A 194 3.12 -18.29 4.75
CA TYR A 194 3.29 -17.27 3.71
C TYR A 194 3.32 -15.85 4.30
N PHE A 195 2.31 -15.47 5.10
CA PHE A 195 2.26 -14.13 5.70
C PHE A 195 3.37 -13.91 6.73
N ARG A 196 3.74 -14.93 7.51
CA ARG A 196 4.87 -14.86 8.44
C ARG A 196 6.20 -14.66 7.72
N HIS A 197 6.42 -15.37 6.61
CA HIS A 197 7.63 -15.22 5.79
C HIS A 197 7.72 -13.83 5.16
N ARG A 198 6.56 -13.23 4.82
CA ARG A 198 6.45 -11.83 4.41
C ARG A 198 6.61 -10.82 5.56
N GLY A 199 6.78 -11.28 6.80
CA GLY A 199 6.98 -10.42 7.96
C GLY A 199 5.72 -9.70 8.43
N LEU A 200 4.52 -10.18 8.09
CA LEU A 200 3.27 -9.55 8.52
C LEU A 200 2.88 -9.95 9.95
N GLY A 201 2.62 -8.95 10.79
CA GLY A 201 2.11 -9.13 12.15
C GLY A 201 0.64 -9.52 12.20
N LEU A 202 0.18 -10.06 13.33
CA LEU A 202 -1.22 -10.44 13.54
C LEU A 202 -2.16 -9.23 13.47
N GLU A 203 -1.74 -8.08 14.00
CA GLU A 203 -2.50 -6.83 13.92
C GLU A 203 -2.70 -6.39 12.47
N THR A 204 -1.66 -6.50 11.64
CA THR A 204 -1.73 -6.19 10.20
C THR A 204 -2.68 -7.14 9.48
N ILE A 205 -2.60 -8.44 9.75
CA ILE A 205 -3.52 -9.45 9.19
C ILE A 205 -4.96 -9.11 9.53
N GLN A 206 -5.25 -8.73 10.78
CA GLN A 206 -6.59 -8.34 11.23
C GLN A 206 -7.05 -7.01 10.62
N PHE A 207 -6.18 -6.00 10.59
CA PHE A 207 -6.50 -4.67 10.05
C PHE A 207 -6.87 -4.72 8.56
N TRP A 208 -6.13 -5.52 7.79
CA TRP A 208 -6.39 -5.74 6.36
C TRP A 208 -7.41 -6.84 6.09
N ARG A 209 -7.90 -7.52 7.13
CA ARG A 209 -8.86 -8.62 7.03
C ARG A 209 -8.36 -9.72 6.08
N LEU A 210 -7.07 -10.03 6.14
CA LEU A 210 -6.47 -11.02 5.25
C LEU A 210 -7.07 -12.39 5.52
N GLY A 211 -7.32 -13.15 4.44
CA GLY A 211 -8.00 -14.43 4.51
C GLY A 211 -7.30 -15.52 3.70
N TYR A 212 -7.93 -16.69 3.64
CA TYR A 212 -7.49 -17.81 2.81
C TYR A 212 -8.70 -18.42 2.08
N ALA A 213 -8.57 -18.63 0.77
CA ALA A 213 -9.52 -19.40 -0.02
C ALA A 213 -9.07 -20.86 -0.05
N PRO A 214 -9.90 -21.80 0.42
CA PRO A 214 -9.61 -23.24 0.38
C PRO A 214 -9.29 -23.76 -1.03
N GLU A 215 -8.62 -24.91 -1.09
CA GLU A 215 -8.29 -25.58 -2.36
C GLU A 215 -9.51 -26.22 -3.05
N ASP A 216 -10.58 -26.48 -2.29
CA ASP A 216 -11.80 -27.11 -2.78
C ASP A 216 -12.45 -26.30 -3.92
N TRP A 217 -12.93 -27.02 -4.95
CA TRP A 217 -13.45 -26.41 -6.18
C TRP A 217 -14.78 -25.66 -5.99
N GLN A 218 -15.53 -25.95 -4.93
CA GLN A 218 -16.90 -25.46 -4.70
C GLN A 218 -17.12 -25.13 -3.20
N HIS A 219 -16.10 -24.60 -2.52
CA HIS A 219 -16.20 -24.24 -1.12
C HIS A 219 -17.20 -23.10 -0.88
N LEU A 220 -17.37 -22.17 -1.84
CA LEU A 220 -18.35 -21.10 -1.71
C LEU A 220 -19.78 -21.62 -1.86
N GLU A 221 -20.03 -22.53 -2.80
CA GLU A 221 -21.34 -23.17 -2.96
C GLU A 221 -21.74 -23.94 -1.70
N LYS A 222 -20.79 -24.67 -1.09
CA LYS A 222 -21.00 -25.38 0.18
C LYS A 222 -21.25 -24.44 1.36
N ALA A 223 -20.53 -23.32 1.42
CA ALA A 223 -20.65 -22.36 2.52
C ALA A 223 -21.89 -21.46 2.40
N PHE A 224 -22.33 -21.16 1.18
CA PHE A 224 -23.42 -20.24 0.88
C PHE A 224 -24.41 -20.84 -0.13
N PRO A 225 -25.05 -21.99 0.19
CA PRO A 225 -25.92 -22.70 -0.75
C PRO A 225 -27.13 -21.89 -1.21
N GLN A 226 -27.56 -20.91 -0.40
CA GLN A 226 -28.68 -20.04 -0.74
C GLN A 226 -28.30 -18.86 -1.63
N ASP A 227 -27.00 -18.58 -1.77
CA ASP A 227 -26.49 -17.34 -2.38
C ASP A 227 -25.69 -17.58 -3.65
N VAL A 228 -25.76 -18.79 -4.22
CA VAL A 228 -25.03 -19.19 -5.42
C VAL A 228 -25.29 -18.24 -6.59
N GLN A 229 -26.54 -17.79 -6.77
CA GLN A 229 -26.86 -16.80 -7.80
C GLN A 229 -26.10 -15.47 -7.59
N GLY A 230 -26.06 -14.96 -6.35
CA GLY A 230 -25.31 -13.75 -6.00
C GLY A 230 -23.80 -13.92 -6.24
N LEU A 231 -23.24 -15.08 -5.88
CA LEU A 231 -21.82 -15.40 -6.09
C LEU A 231 -21.45 -15.50 -7.57
N LYS A 232 -22.37 -15.98 -8.42
CA LYS A 232 -22.23 -15.98 -9.89
C LYS A 232 -22.28 -14.56 -10.46
N LEU A 233 -23.19 -13.70 -9.97
CA LEU A 233 -23.28 -12.30 -10.38
C LEU A 233 -22.00 -11.52 -10.04
N LEU A 234 -21.37 -11.83 -8.91
CA LEU A 234 -20.07 -11.28 -8.50
C LEU A 234 -18.88 -11.91 -9.25
N GLY A 235 -19.13 -12.96 -10.03
CA GLY A 235 -18.12 -13.73 -10.76
C GLY A 235 -17.13 -14.47 -9.86
N LEU A 236 -17.49 -14.70 -8.60
CA LEU A 236 -16.73 -15.52 -7.64
C LEU A 236 -16.97 -17.01 -7.88
N ILE A 237 -18.16 -17.38 -8.36
CA ILE A 237 -18.45 -18.69 -8.97
C ILE A 237 -18.52 -18.51 -10.48
N ARG A 238 -17.88 -19.39 -11.24
CA ARG A 238 -17.91 -19.42 -12.70
C ARG A 238 -18.31 -20.78 -13.21
N THR A 239 -18.97 -20.81 -14.36
CA THR A 239 -19.34 -22.04 -15.05
C THR A 239 -18.31 -22.33 -16.14
N SER A 240 -17.75 -23.54 -16.14
CA SER A 240 -16.85 -24.03 -17.20
C SER A 240 -17.60 -24.32 -18.49
N ASP A 241 -16.89 -24.46 -19.61
CA ASP A 241 -17.46 -24.83 -20.91
C ASP A 241 -18.20 -26.18 -20.87
N LYS A 242 -17.83 -27.06 -19.93
CA LYS A 242 -18.47 -28.36 -19.68
C LYS A 242 -19.71 -28.25 -18.77
N GLY A 243 -20.14 -27.05 -18.42
CA GLY A 243 -21.33 -26.79 -17.58
C GLY A 243 -21.12 -26.99 -16.08
N ARG A 244 -19.90 -27.24 -15.61
CA ARG A 244 -19.60 -27.39 -14.17
C ARG A 244 -19.20 -26.06 -13.54
N ASP A 245 -19.82 -25.74 -12.41
CA ASP A 245 -19.47 -24.57 -11.61
C ASP A 245 -18.19 -24.79 -10.80
N PHE A 246 -17.44 -23.71 -10.61
CA PHE A 246 -16.22 -23.69 -9.82
C PHE A 246 -15.94 -22.31 -9.23
N ASP A 247 -15.23 -22.28 -8.10
CA ASP A 247 -14.83 -21.06 -7.43
C ASP A 247 -13.62 -20.41 -8.12
N LEU A 248 -13.67 -19.10 -8.37
CA LEU A 248 -12.59 -18.36 -9.04
C LEU A 248 -11.28 -18.34 -8.23
N LEU A 249 -11.41 -18.18 -6.92
CA LEU A 249 -10.29 -18.05 -6.00
C LEU A 249 -10.18 -19.37 -5.23
N ARG A 250 -9.09 -20.11 -5.45
CA ARG A 250 -8.82 -21.41 -4.79
C ARG A 250 -7.35 -21.51 -4.46
N ASP A 251 -7.05 -22.10 -3.31
CA ASP A 251 -5.69 -22.27 -2.78
C ASP A 251 -4.86 -20.96 -2.85
N ARG A 252 -5.47 -19.89 -2.32
CA ARG A 252 -4.95 -18.52 -2.42
C ARG A 252 -5.08 -17.80 -1.09
N VAL A 253 -4.06 -17.00 -0.76
CA VAL A 253 -4.24 -15.95 0.26
C VAL A 253 -5.07 -14.82 -0.32
N ILE A 254 -5.96 -14.28 0.50
CA ILE A 254 -7.02 -13.36 0.08
C ILE A 254 -6.78 -11.97 0.66
N PHE A 255 -6.94 -10.99 -0.22
CA PHE A 255 -6.86 -9.56 0.04
C PHE A 255 -8.23 -8.94 -0.26
N PRO A 256 -9.08 -8.68 0.75
CA PRO A 256 -10.35 -8.00 0.53
C PRO A 256 -10.13 -6.58 -0.01
N ILE A 257 -10.84 -6.22 -1.07
CA ILE A 257 -10.76 -4.90 -1.69
C ILE A 257 -11.95 -4.08 -1.18
N ARG A 258 -11.67 -2.90 -0.62
CA ARG A 258 -12.66 -2.01 -0.03
C ARG A 258 -12.90 -0.78 -0.89
N ASP A 259 -14.15 -0.33 -0.96
CA ASP A 259 -14.50 0.93 -1.59
C ASP A 259 -14.18 2.14 -0.68
N ALA A 260 -14.44 3.34 -1.17
CA ALA A 260 -14.22 4.58 -0.41
C ALA A 260 -15.02 4.66 0.91
N LYS A 261 -16.05 3.82 1.09
CA LYS A 261 -16.89 3.73 2.28
C LYS A 261 -16.46 2.60 3.23
N GLY A 262 -15.45 1.81 2.85
CA GLY A 262 -14.93 0.68 3.62
C GLY A 262 -15.66 -0.64 3.40
N ARG A 263 -16.59 -0.70 2.44
CA ARG A 263 -17.35 -1.92 2.13
C ARG A 263 -16.50 -2.84 1.27
N VAL A 264 -16.53 -4.14 1.55
CA VAL A 264 -15.89 -5.14 0.67
C VAL A 264 -16.64 -5.17 -0.66
N VAL A 265 -15.92 -4.94 -1.75
CA VAL A 265 -16.45 -4.91 -3.12
C VAL A 265 -15.90 -6.03 -3.98
N GLY A 266 -14.79 -6.65 -3.58
CA GLY A 266 -14.18 -7.75 -4.29
C GLY A 266 -12.95 -8.26 -3.57
N PHE A 267 -12.20 -9.15 -4.22
CA PHE A 267 -11.04 -9.80 -3.63
C PHE A 267 -9.88 -9.86 -4.63
N GLY A 268 -8.68 -9.62 -4.12
CA GLY A 268 -7.43 -10.08 -4.73
C GLY A 268 -7.04 -11.42 -4.12
N GLY A 269 -6.46 -12.31 -4.91
CA GLY A 269 -6.01 -13.62 -4.48
C GLY A 269 -4.64 -13.96 -5.03
N ARG A 270 -3.69 -14.27 -4.15
CA ARG A 270 -2.34 -14.70 -4.54
C ARG A 270 -2.17 -16.19 -4.30
N ALA A 271 -1.69 -16.91 -5.32
CA ALA A 271 -1.36 -18.32 -5.18
C ALA A 271 -0.27 -18.52 -4.13
N LEU A 272 -0.35 -19.61 -3.37
CA LEU A 272 0.69 -19.97 -2.40
C LEU A 272 1.95 -20.49 -3.08
N ASN A 273 1.77 -21.22 -4.19
CA ASN A 273 2.84 -21.77 -5.02
C ASN A 273 2.97 -20.98 -6.34
N ASP A 274 4.21 -20.75 -6.79
CA ASP A 274 4.53 -20.06 -8.04
C ASP A 274 4.22 -20.89 -9.30
N GLU A 275 3.99 -22.21 -9.16
CA GLU A 275 3.52 -23.08 -10.24
C GLU A 275 2.07 -22.78 -10.67
N ILE A 276 1.24 -22.29 -9.74
CA ILE A 276 -0.17 -21.99 -9.99
C ILE A 276 -0.29 -20.64 -10.70
N LYS A 277 -0.52 -20.68 -12.02
CA LYS A 277 -0.73 -19.48 -12.83
C LYS A 277 -2.21 -19.12 -13.00
N PRO A 278 -2.56 -17.83 -13.01
CA PRO A 278 -1.69 -16.67 -12.73
C PRO A 278 -1.39 -16.50 -11.23
N LYS A 279 -0.26 -15.88 -10.91
CA LYS A 279 0.22 -15.66 -9.53
C LYS A 279 -0.76 -14.82 -8.70
N TYR A 280 -1.33 -13.77 -9.30
CA TYR A 280 -2.40 -12.95 -8.74
C TYR A 280 -3.65 -13.01 -9.61
N ILE A 281 -4.81 -13.08 -8.97
CA ILE A 281 -6.13 -13.00 -9.59
C ILE A 281 -6.95 -11.98 -8.82
N ASN A 282 -7.69 -11.12 -9.53
CA ASN A 282 -8.67 -10.23 -8.93
C ASN A 282 -10.07 -10.63 -9.35
N SER A 283 -11.05 -10.34 -8.49
CA SER A 283 -12.46 -10.37 -8.87
C SER A 283 -12.69 -9.69 -10.24
N PRO A 284 -13.59 -10.22 -11.07
CA PRO A 284 -13.99 -9.55 -12.31
C PRO A 284 -14.77 -8.28 -12.00
N ASP A 285 -14.90 -7.40 -13.00
CA ASP A 285 -15.80 -6.25 -12.87
C ASP A 285 -17.25 -6.72 -12.67
N SER A 286 -17.98 -6.02 -11.81
CA SER A 286 -19.38 -6.26 -11.46
C SER A 286 -20.07 -4.95 -11.09
N GLU A 287 -21.37 -4.98 -10.77
CA GLU A 287 -22.12 -3.79 -10.33
C GLU A 287 -21.54 -3.08 -9.08
N VAL A 288 -20.73 -3.79 -8.28
CA VAL A 288 -20.12 -3.24 -7.06
C VAL A 288 -18.60 -3.08 -7.18
N PHE A 289 -17.98 -3.61 -8.23
CA PHE A 289 -16.54 -3.65 -8.40
C PHE A 289 -16.12 -3.16 -9.78
N HIS A 290 -15.41 -2.03 -9.81
CA HIS A 290 -14.87 -1.46 -11.05
C HIS A 290 -13.38 -1.18 -10.86
N LYS A 291 -12.52 -2.00 -11.48
CA LYS A 291 -11.05 -1.91 -11.29
C LYS A 291 -10.48 -0.53 -11.59
N ASN A 292 -11.04 0.14 -12.59
CA ASN A 292 -10.60 1.46 -13.04
C ASN A 292 -10.92 2.61 -12.06
N GLN A 293 -11.81 2.40 -11.08
CA GLN A 293 -12.25 3.39 -10.10
C GLN A 293 -11.82 3.06 -8.66
N LEU A 294 -11.09 1.97 -8.48
CA LEU A 294 -10.67 1.47 -7.17
C LEU A 294 -9.15 1.49 -7.05
N LEU A 295 -8.70 1.86 -5.86
CA LEU A 295 -7.31 1.79 -5.42
C LEU A 295 -7.26 1.04 -4.10
N TYR A 296 -6.52 -0.06 -4.07
CA TYR A 296 -6.30 -0.80 -2.84
C TYR A 296 -5.55 0.07 -1.83
N GLY A 297 -5.95 0.07 -0.57
CA GLY A 297 -5.35 0.90 0.48
C GLY A 297 -5.92 2.32 0.62
N LEU A 298 -6.75 2.78 -0.32
CA LEU A 298 -7.31 4.13 -0.28
C LEU A 298 -8.18 4.37 0.97
N TYR A 299 -9.03 3.39 1.31
CA TYR A 299 -9.90 3.48 2.49
C TYR A 299 -9.08 3.51 3.77
N GLU A 300 -8.09 2.63 3.86
CA GLU A 300 -7.20 2.45 5.00
C GLU A 300 -6.36 3.71 5.23
N GLY A 301 -5.77 4.27 4.18
CA GLY A 301 -5.01 5.52 4.25
C GLY A 301 -5.87 6.71 4.67
N ARG A 302 -7.12 6.79 4.20
CA ARG A 302 -8.08 7.82 4.65
C ARG A 302 -8.44 7.64 6.13
N LYS A 303 -8.71 6.41 6.56
CA LYS A 303 -9.01 6.09 7.96
C LYS A 303 -7.86 6.48 8.88
N GLN A 304 -6.62 6.29 8.43
CA GLN A 304 -5.41 6.68 9.14
C GLN A 304 -4.99 8.14 8.93
N LYS A 305 -5.79 8.95 8.20
CA LYS A 305 -5.55 10.37 7.92
C LYS A 305 -4.17 10.62 7.29
N ALA A 306 -3.78 9.77 6.35
CA ALA A 306 -2.52 9.89 5.62
C ALA A 306 -2.38 11.28 4.98
N GLN A 307 -1.21 11.89 5.16
CA GLN A 307 -0.89 13.19 4.57
C GLN A 307 -0.24 13.00 3.20
N ASP A 308 0.75 12.12 3.10
CA ASP A 308 1.43 11.81 1.84
C ASP A 308 0.83 10.56 1.17
N TRP A 309 0.67 10.62 -0.15
CA TRP A 309 0.10 9.52 -0.93
C TRP A 309 1.13 8.96 -1.91
N LEU A 310 1.34 7.64 -1.82
CA LEU A 310 2.29 6.88 -2.62
C LEU A 310 1.56 5.79 -3.40
N MET A 311 1.54 5.90 -4.73
CA MET A 311 0.98 4.84 -5.58
C MET A 311 2.07 3.80 -5.91
N VAL A 312 1.79 2.53 -5.64
CA VAL A 312 2.65 1.36 -5.89
C VAL A 312 1.90 0.32 -6.74
N GLU A 313 2.55 -0.79 -7.10
CA GLU A 313 1.96 -1.78 -8.02
C GLU A 313 1.13 -2.86 -7.32
N GLY A 314 1.53 -3.33 -6.15
CA GLY A 314 0.98 -4.54 -5.54
C GLY A 314 0.27 -4.35 -4.18
N TYR A 315 -0.60 -5.31 -3.85
CA TYR A 315 -1.23 -5.42 -2.53
C TYR A 315 -0.21 -5.53 -1.40
N MET A 316 0.81 -6.36 -1.60
CA MET A 316 1.84 -6.62 -0.60
C MET A 316 2.66 -5.38 -0.30
N ASP A 317 2.94 -4.55 -1.31
CA ASP A 317 3.66 -3.29 -1.15
C ASP A 317 2.88 -2.35 -0.24
N VAL A 318 1.58 -2.18 -0.50
CA VAL A 318 0.69 -1.34 0.33
C VAL A 318 0.67 -1.82 1.78
N ILE A 319 0.49 -3.13 1.99
CA ILE A 319 0.40 -3.70 3.34
C ILE A 319 1.74 -3.56 4.07
N ALA A 320 2.85 -3.87 3.41
CA ALA A 320 4.19 -3.78 3.99
C ALA A 320 4.54 -2.33 4.35
N LEU A 321 4.26 -1.38 3.46
CA LEU A 321 4.45 0.05 3.69
C LEU A 321 3.62 0.54 4.88
N GLN A 322 2.33 0.18 4.93
CA GLN A 322 1.44 0.59 6.00
C GLN A 322 1.85 0.00 7.35
N GLN A 323 2.25 -1.27 7.39
CA GLN A 323 2.77 -1.91 8.62
C GLN A 323 3.99 -1.16 9.17
N ASN A 324 4.85 -0.66 8.29
CA ASN A 324 6.04 0.10 8.67
C ASN A 324 5.76 1.59 8.92
N GLY A 325 4.50 2.05 8.83
CA GLY A 325 4.10 3.44 9.16
C GLY A 325 3.91 4.37 7.96
N ILE A 326 4.00 3.88 6.72
CA ILE A 326 3.64 4.64 5.51
C ILE A 326 2.17 4.40 5.19
N CYS A 327 1.30 5.15 5.88
CA CYS A 327 -0.15 4.93 5.87
C CYS A 327 -0.85 5.25 4.53
N GLY A 328 -0.26 6.12 3.69
CA GLY A 328 -0.87 6.59 2.44
C GLY A 328 -0.47 5.81 1.19
N ALA A 329 0.05 4.58 1.34
CA ALA A 329 0.34 3.71 0.22
C ALA A 329 -0.95 3.19 -0.43
N VAL A 330 -1.01 3.20 -1.76
CA VAL A 330 -2.14 2.65 -2.53
C VAL A 330 -1.67 1.87 -3.74
N ALA A 331 -2.44 0.89 -4.20
CA ALA A 331 -2.10 0.11 -5.39
C ALA A 331 -3.24 0.02 -6.40
N THR A 332 -2.88 -0.11 -7.68
CA THR A 332 -3.83 -0.48 -8.72
C THR A 332 -4.16 -1.98 -8.64
N LEU A 333 -5.32 -2.37 -9.17
CA LEU A 333 -5.83 -3.74 -9.04
C LEU A 333 -5.39 -4.62 -10.22
N GLY A 334 -4.08 -4.74 -10.41
CA GLY A 334 -3.48 -5.56 -11.48
C GLY A 334 -3.68 -4.99 -12.89
N THR A 335 -3.87 -3.68 -13.00
CA THR A 335 -4.00 -2.94 -14.25
C THR A 335 -3.07 -1.73 -14.24
N ALA A 336 -2.66 -1.26 -15.42
CA ALA A 336 -1.96 0.02 -15.53
C ALA A 336 -2.80 1.15 -14.91
N SER A 337 -2.14 2.12 -14.26
CA SER A 337 -2.79 3.30 -13.71
C SER A 337 -3.53 4.08 -14.80
N ASN A 338 -4.61 4.74 -14.43
CA ASN A 338 -5.44 5.53 -15.35
C ASN A 338 -5.75 6.94 -14.79
N THR A 339 -6.43 7.76 -15.59
CA THR A 339 -6.79 9.14 -15.25
C THR A 339 -7.67 9.23 -14.01
N GLU A 340 -8.60 8.28 -13.81
CA GLU A 340 -9.51 8.26 -12.67
C GLU A 340 -8.77 7.96 -11.37
N HIS A 341 -7.83 7.00 -11.38
CA HIS A 341 -6.95 6.71 -10.24
C HIS A 341 -6.20 7.96 -9.77
N LEU A 342 -5.59 8.70 -10.71
CA LEU A 342 -4.88 9.94 -10.39
C LEU A 342 -5.82 11.03 -9.88
N ASN A 343 -7.00 11.19 -10.45
CA ASN A 343 -8.01 12.13 -9.96
C ASN A 343 -8.48 11.80 -8.54
N ILE A 344 -8.66 10.52 -8.22
CA ILE A 344 -9.01 10.08 -6.85
C ILE A 344 -7.92 10.50 -5.86
N LEU A 345 -6.65 10.33 -6.21
CA LEU A 345 -5.53 10.72 -5.38
C LEU A 345 -5.35 12.24 -5.28
N PHE A 346 -5.56 12.98 -6.37
CA PHE A 346 -5.48 14.45 -6.35
C PHE A 346 -6.61 15.09 -5.53
N LYS A 347 -7.72 14.36 -5.30
CA LYS A 347 -8.74 14.76 -4.32
C LYS A 347 -8.29 14.57 -2.87
N GLN A 348 -7.23 13.78 -2.61
CA GLN A 348 -6.71 13.55 -1.25
C GLN A 348 -5.58 14.53 -0.92
N ASN A 349 -4.64 14.68 -1.84
CA ASN A 349 -3.55 15.64 -1.72
C ASN A 349 -3.17 16.15 -3.11
N ASN A 350 -2.85 17.44 -3.20
CA ASN A 350 -2.34 18.04 -4.42
C ASN A 350 -0.95 17.51 -4.80
N ARG A 351 -0.21 16.94 -3.85
CA ARG A 351 1.08 16.29 -4.07
C ARG A 351 0.94 14.78 -3.97
N ILE A 352 1.31 14.09 -5.05
CA ILE A 352 1.28 12.63 -5.14
C ILE A 352 2.66 12.12 -5.53
N THR A 353 3.05 10.96 -4.99
CA THR A 353 4.24 10.24 -5.44
C THR A 353 3.83 8.92 -6.08
N ILE A 354 4.48 8.55 -7.19
CA ILE A 354 4.26 7.27 -7.88
C ILE A 354 5.57 6.49 -7.86
N ALA A 355 5.53 5.27 -7.32
CA ALA A 355 6.65 4.36 -7.34
C ALA A 355 6.69 3.54 -8.64
N PHE A 356 7.89 3.30 -9.15
CA PHE A 356 8.14 2.40 -10.27
C PHE A 356 9.31 1.48 -9.93
N ASP A 357 9.21 0.24 -10.37
CA ASP A 357 10.33 -0.70 -10.32
C ASP A 357 11.50 -0.18 -11.17
N GLY A 358 12.73 -0.45 -10.74
CA GLY A 358 13.94 0.06 -11.38
C GLY A 358 14.26 -0.52 -12.77
N ASP A 359 13.45 -1.46 -13.27
CA ASP A 359 13.73 -2.20 -14.49
C ASP A 359 13.23 -1.50 -15.79
N ALA A 360 13.50 -2.12 -16.93
CA ALA A 360 13.07 -1.60 -18.23
C ALA A 360 11.54 -1.59 -18.42
N ALA A 361 10.79 -2.41 -17.66
CA ALA A 361 9.34 -2.42 -17.69
C ALA A 361 8.78 -1.23 -16.88
N GLY A 362 9.37 -0.94 -15.72
CA GLY A 362 9.06 0.22 -14.89
C GLY A 362 9.29 1.54 -15.60
N GLN A 363 10.36 1.67 -16.40
CA GLN A 363 10.58 2.87 -17.22
C GLN A 363 9.49 3.08 -18.30
N LYS A 364 9.05 2.00 -18.96
CA LYS A 364 7.93 2.06 -19.92
C LYS A 364 6.61 2.41 -19.23
N ALA A 365 6.38 1.86 -18.04
CA ALA A 365 5.22 2.18 -17.22
C ALA A 365 5.24 3.67 -16.83
N ALA A 366 6.39 4.21 -16.44
CA ALA A 366 6.54 5.62 -16.07
C ALA A 366 6.20 6.58 -17.22
N ARG A 367 6.65 6.28 -18.45
CA ARG A 367 6.27 7.05 -19.66
C ARG A 367 4.76 7.06 -19.87
N ARG A 368 4.12 5.89 -19.79
CA ARG A 368 2.65 5.78 -19.94
C ARG A 368 1.91 6.54 -18.85
N THR A 369 2.36 6.44 -17.61
CA THR A 369 1.77 7.17 -16.48
C THR A 369 1.93 8.68 -16.65
N LEU A 370 3.05 9.14 -17.21
CA LEU A 370 3.26 10.55 -17.53
C LEU A 370 2.22 11.07 -18.53
N GLU A 371 1.97 10.35 -19.62
CA GLU A 371 0.97 10.73 -20.63
C GLU A 371 -0.45 10.83 -20.04
N ILE A 372 -0.77 9.99 -19.07
CA ILE A 372 -2.04 9.98 -18.34
C ILE A 372 -2.11 11.12 -17.31
N ALA A 373 -0.99 11.45 -16.68
CA ALA A 373 -0.91 12.44 -15.62
C ALA A 373 -0.87 13.88 -16.13
N LEU A 374 -0.15 14.14 -17.23
CA LEU A 374 0.06 15.50 -17.76
C LEU A 374 -1.25 16.30 -17.95
N PRO A 375 -2.34 15.75 -18.51
CA PRO A 375 -3.61 16.48 -18.64
C PRO A 375 -4.24 16.90 -17.31
N LEU A 376 -3.82 16.27 -16.21
CA LEU A 376 -4.36 16.52 -14.87
C LEU A 376 -3.55 17.57 -14.09
N LEU A 377 -2.38 17.99 -14.57
CA LEU A 377 -1.47 18.90 -13.87
C LEU A 377 -1.84 20.36 -14.09
N ASN A 378 -2.96 20.78 -13.49
CA ASN A 378 -3.29 22.19 -13.32
C ASN A 378 -2.38 22.84 -12.26
N ASP A 379 -2.32 24.17 -12.28
CA ASP A 379 -1.57 24.94 -11.27
C ASP A 379 -1.97 24.51 -9.85
N GLY A 380 -0.97 24.20 -9.02
CA GLY A 380 -1.14 23.73 -7.64
C GLY A 380 -1.08 22.21 -7.44
N ARG A 381 -1.05 21.40 -8.50
CA ARG A 381 -0.80 19.95 -8.40
C ARG A 381 0.69 19.62 -8.62
N GLU A 382 1.22 18.74 -7.79
CA GLU A 382 2.61 18.27 -7.83
C GLU A 382 2.64 16.74 -7.98
N LEU A 383 3.50 16.26 -8.88
CA LEU A 383 3.73 14.84 -9.08
C LEU A 383 5.21 14.51 -8.91
N LYS A 384 5.49 13.46 -8.13
CA LYS A 384 6.81 12.91 -7.91
C LYS A 384 6.91 11.48 -8.45
N PHE A 385 8.09 11.14 -8.95
CA PHE A 385 8.41 9.81 -9.45
C PHE A 385 9.45 9.18 -8.54
N PHE A 386 9.08 8.12 -7.84
CA PHE A 386 9.98 7.38 -6.97
C PHE A 386 10.45 6.12 -7.69
N VAL A 387 11.60 6.21 -8.36
CA VAL A 387 12.19 5.05 -9.04
C VAL A 387 12.95 4.24 -8.01
N LEU A 388 12.56 2.98 -7.85
CA LEU A 388 13.14 2.06 -6.90
C LEU A 388 14.49 1.53 -7.41
N PRO A 389 15.36 1.06 -6.49
CA PRO A 389 16.46 0.22 -6.85
C PRO A 389 16.06 -1.02 -7.68
N ASN A 390 16.91 -1.44 -8.61
CA ASN A 390 16.89 -2.70 -9.35
C ASN A 390 16.77 -3.82 -8.32
N ASP A 391 15.98 -4.82 -8.68
CA ASP A 391 15.70 -6.00 -7.86
C ASP A 391 14.96 -5.71 -6.54
N HIS A 392 14.46 -4.48 -6.35
CA HIS A 392 13.66 -4.10 -5.20
C HIS A 392 12.27 -3.58 -5.58
N ASP A 393 11.26 -4.17 -4.95
CA ASP A 393 9.90 -3.62 -4.80
C ASP A 393 9.80 -2.78 -3.50
N PRO A 394 8.73 -1.99 -3.30
CA PRO A 394 8.55 -1.23 -2.07
C PRO A 394 8.54 -2.10 -0.80
N ASP A 395 7.96 -3.31 -0.86
CA ASP A 395 7.97 -4.28 0.25
C ASP A 395 9.41 -4.66 0.67
N SER A 396 10.23 -5.14 -0.26
CA SER A 396 11.62 -5.52 0.02
C SER A 396 12.49 -4.33 0.41
N LEU A 397 12.27 -3.16 -0.20
CA LEU A 397 13.07 -1.97 0.08
C LEU A 397 12.83 -1.46 1.50
N ILE A 398 11.57 -1.33 1.95
CA ILE A 398 11.29 -0.83 3.30
C ILE A 398 11.75 -1.81 4.38
N ARG A 399 11.68 -3.13 4.11
CA ARG A 399 12.23 -4.15 5.01
C ARG A 399 13.75 -4.10 5.10
N ARG A 400 14.44 -3.78 4.01
CA ARG A 400 15.91 -3.68 3.99
C ARG A 400 16.42 -2.39 4.65
N GLU A 401 15.83 -1.25 4.28
CA GLU A 401 16.33 0.07 4.64
C GLU A 401 15.76 0.60 5.97
N GLY A 402 14.59 0.11 6.37
CA GLY A 402 13.82 0.64 7.48
C GLY A 402 13.06 1.92 7.13
N LEU A 403 12.13 2.32 8.02
CA LEU A 403 11.22 3.45 7.81
C LEU A 403 11.95 4.76 7.54
N GLU A 404 12.93 5.12 8.38
CA GLU A 404 13.61 6.43 8.30
C GLU A 404 14.33 6.62 6.96
N ASN A 405 15.09 5.61 6.52
CA ASN A 405 15.78 5.67 5.24
C ASN A 405 14.79 5.64 4.07
N PHE A 406 13.72 4.82 4.15
CA PHE A 406 12.69 4.81 3.12
C PHE A 406 12.02 6.18 2.98
N GLN A 407 11.68 6.85 4.09
CA GLN A 407 11.12 8.21 4.08
C GLN A 407 12.10 9.22 3.49
N ARG A 408 13.40 9.11 3.81
CA ARG A 408 14.43 9.97 3.21
C ARG A 408 14.51 9.79 1.70
N LEU A 409 14.50 8.55 1.22
CA LEU A 409 14.48 8.22 -0.21
C LEU A 409 13.21 8.77 -0.89
N LEU A 410 12.05 8.61 -0.25
CA LEU A 410 10.77 9.12 -0.74
C LEU A 410 10.75 10.66 -0.81
N GLN A 411 11.33 11.35 0.17
CA GLN A 411 11.45 12.81 0.15
C GLN A 411 12.36 13.30 -0.98
N GLN A 412 13.46 12.57 -1.24
CA GLN A 412 14.43 12.83 -2.30
C GLN A 412 13.93 12.41 -3.70
N ALA A 413 12.75 11.78 -3.80
CA ALA A 413 12.18 11.39 -5.08
C ALA A 413 12.04 12.61 -6.01
N PRO A 414 12.52 12.52 -7.27
CA PRO A 414 12.53 13.63 -8.20
C PRO A 414 11.12 14.11 -8.53
N LEU A 415 11.01 15.43 -8.74
CA LEU A 415 9.81 16.05 -9.29
C LEU A 415 9.62 15.61 -10.75
N LEU A 416 8.39 15.70 -11.24
CA LEU A 416 8.06 15.42 -12.64
C LEU A 416 8.97 16.17 -13.62
N SER A 417 9.31 17.44 -13.38
CA SER A 417 10.19 18.21 -14.26
C SER A 417 11.60 17.61 -14.38
N ASP A 418 12.15 17.12 -13.27
CA ASP A 418 13.49 16.55 -13.23
C ASP A 418 13.49 15.14 -13.81
N PHE A 419 12.45 14.36 -13.50
CA PHE A 419 12.24 13.04 -14.06
C PHE A 419 12.12 13.10 -15.60
N VAL A 420 11.27 13.98 -16.14
CA VAL A 420 11.09 14.13 -17.59
C VAL A 420 12.38 14.59 -18.24
N PHE A 421 13.14 15.50 -17.61
CA PHE A 421 14.42 15.95 -18.15
C PHE A 421 15.40 14.78 -18.27
N ALA A 422 15.64 14.06 -17.16
CA ALA A 422 16.54 12.91 -17.14
C ALA A 422 16.15 11.88 -18.21
N HIS A 423 14.86 11.55 -18.30
CA HIS A 423 14.33 10.58 -19.26
C HIS A 423 14.55 11.00 -20.72
N LEU A 424 14.25 12.25 -21.08
CA LEU A 424 14.42 12.72 -22.46
C LEU A 424 15.89 12.87 -22.87
N THR A 425 16.79 13.13 -21.91
CA THR A 425 18.22 13.31 -22.20
C THR A 425 19.03 12.01 -22.18
N GLN A 426 18.49 10.91 -21.65
CA GLN A 426 19.23 9.67 -21.40
C GLN A 426 19.92 9.09 -22.65
N ASN A 427 19.28 9.22 -23.82
CA ASN A 427 19.76 8.63 -25.08
C ASN A 427 20.11 9.70 -26.14
N GLN A 428 20.28 10.97 -25.74
CA GLN A 428 20.49 12.08 -26.67
C GLN A 428 21.78 12.84 -26.32
N ASP A 429 22.56 13.19 -27.34
CA ASP A 429 23.74 14.05 -27.14
C ASP A 429 23.32 15.52 -27.01
N ILE A 430 23.10 15.95 -25.77
CA ILE A 430 22.73 17.33 -25.44
C ILE A 430 23.87 18.36 -25.64
N SER A 431 25.07 17.94 -26.03
CA SER A 431 26.14 18.88 -26.40
C SER A 431 25.95 19.43 -27.81
N SER A 432 25.31 18.65 -28.70
CA SER A 432 25.02 19.01 -30.08
C SER A 432 23.72 19.82 -30.23
N PRO A 433 23.63 20.77 -31.17
CA PRO A 433 22.36 21.41 -31.54
C PRO A 433 21.27 20.41 -31.95
N GLU A 434 21.64 19.34 -32.66
CA GLU A 434 20.74 18.28 -33.13
C GLU A 434 20.12 17.52 -31.96
N GLY A 435 20.91 17.07 -30.99
CA GLY A 435 20.41 16.37 -29.81
C GLY A 435 19.54 17.28 -28.93
N LYS A 436 19.93 18.55 -28.76
CA LYS A 436 19.06 19.55 -28.10
C LYS A 436 17.73 19.73 -28.84
N SER A 437 17.75 19.75 -30.17
CA SER A 437 16.54 19.87 -31.00
C SER A 437 15.62 18.66 -30.83
N LEU A 438 16.17 17.45 -30.77
CA LEU A 438 15.41 16.21 -30.53
C LEU A 438 14.73 16.24 -29.15
N VAL A 439 15.47 16.56 -28.10
CA VAL A 439 14.91 16.69 -26.73
C VAL A 439 13.78 17.72 -26.69
N MET A 440 13.97 18.89 -27.32
CA MET A 440 12.94 19.93 -27.38
C MET A 440 11.71 19.52 -28.21
N ALA A 441 11.87 18.68 -29.24
CA ALA A 441 10.76 18.15 -30.02
C ALA A 441 9.91 17.17 -29.20
N GLU A 442 10.55 16.25 -28.47
CA GLU A 442 9.85 15.33 -27.57
C GLU A 442 9.18 16.05 -26.40
N LEU A 443 9.84 17.06 -25.82
CA LEU A 443 9.24 17.91 -24.78
C LEU A 443 7.98 18.62 -25.29
N ARG A 444 7.96 19.09 -26.54
CA ARG A 444 6.76 19.71 -27.11
C ARG A 444 5.58 18.75 -27.15
N GLN A 445 5.80 17.49 -27.55
CA GLN A 445 4.75 16.46 -27.55
C GLN A 445 4.16 16.26 -26.15
N LEU A 446 5.00 16.22 -25.12
CA LEU A 446 4.53 16.08 -23.72
C LEU A 446 3.83 17.35 -23.22
N THR A 447 4.40 18.53 -23.48
CA THR A 447 3.83 19.81 -23.02
C THR A 447 2.54 20.20 -23.74
N GLU A 448 2.23 19.58 -24.88
CA GLU A 448 0.92 19.68 -25.54
C GLU A 448 -0.21 18.97 -24.78
N LEU A 449 0.13 17.93 -24.00
CA LEU A 449 -0.82 17.22 -23.15
C LEU A 449 -1.18 18.00 -21.88
N LEU A 450 -0.32 18.94 -21.46
CA LEU A 450 -0.61 19.81 -20.31
C LEU A 450 -1.83 20.71 -20.58
N PRO A 451 -2.57 21.09 -19.53
CA PRO A 451 -3.63 22.08 -19.62
C PRO A 451 -3.19 23.34 -20.38
N LYS A 452 -4.03 23.81 -21.32
CA LYS A 452 -3.75 25.03 -22.11
C LYS A 452 -3.71 26.27 -21.23
N THR A 453 -4.45 26.25 -20.14
CA THR A 453 -4.51 27.30 -19.11
C THR A 453 -3.61 26.89 -17.95
N GLY A 454 -2.61 27.70 -17.63
CA GLY A 454 -1.73 27.46 -16.49
C GLY A 454 -0.30 27.90 -16.75
N SER A 455 0.43 28.19 -15.68
CA SER A 455 1.83 28.63 -15.75
C SER A 455 2.79 27.46 -16.00
N PHE A 456 2.40 26.24 -15.63
CA PHE A 456 3.29 25.08 -15.60
C PHE A 456 3.89 24.73 -16.96
N ARG A 457 3.11 24.80 -18.06
CA ARG A 457 3.62 24.56 -19.42
C ARG A 457 4.75 25.53 -19.79
N TYR A 458 4.59 26.81 -19.47
CA TYR A 458 5.60 27.83 -19.74
C TYR A 458 6.86 27.59 -18.89
N LEU A 459 6.67 27.35 -17.58
CA LEU A 459 7.76 27.12 -16.63
C LEU A 459 8.57 25.86 -16.96
N LEU A 460 7.90 24.77 -17.36
CA LEU A 460 8.56 23.53 -17.76
C LEU A 460 9.42 23.76 -19.03
N ASN A 461 8.87 24.42 -20.05
CA ASN A 461 9.63 24.77 -21.25
C ASN A 461 10.81 25.69 -20.95
N GLN A 462 10.65 26.64 -20.03
CA GLN A 462 11.72 27.55 -19.61
C GLN A 462 12.82 26.80 -18.86
N SER A 463 12.46 25.93 -17.92
CA SER A 463 13.41 25.09 -17.17
C SER A 463 14.25 24.21 -18.11
N PHE A 464 13.64 23.61 -19.13
CA PHE A 464 14.38 22.82 -20.13
C PHE A 464 15.35 23.67 -20.95
N LYS A 465 14.92 24.86 -21.40
CA LYS A 465 15.81 25.78 -22.12
C LYS A 465 17.03 26.16 -21.28
N GLU A 466 16.83 26.45 -20.00
CA GLU A 466 17.90 26.79 -19.06
C GLU A 466 18.86 25.60 -18.86
N LYS A 467 18.33 24.40 -18.59
CA LYS A 467 19.13 23.18 -18.42
C LYS A 467 19.90 22.77 -19.68
N LEU A 468 19.36 23.05 -20.88
CA LEU A 468 20.03 22.81 -22.17
C LEU A 468 20.98 23.97 -22.59
N GLY A 469 21.07 25.03 -21.78
CA GLY A 469 22.01 26.14 -22.00
C GLY A 469 21.56 27.21 -23.00
N PHE A 470 20.26 27.34 -23.27
CA PHE A 470 19.71 28.41 -24.10
C PHE A 470 19.56 29.72 -23.28
N GLY A 471 20.59 30.58 -23.25
CA GLY A 471 20.55 31.91 -22.61
C GLY A 471 21.82 32.32 -21.86
N LYS A 472 21.96 33.61 -21.50
CA LYS A 472 23.14 34.13 -20.75
C LYS A 472 23.27 33.44 -19.38
N ARG A 473 24.41 32.78 -19.17
CA ARG A 473 24.96 32.24 -17.90
C ARG A 473 23.92 31.98 -16.81
N TRP A 474 23.09 30.98 -17.05
CA TRP A 474 22.57 30.21 -15.92
C TRP A 474 23.77 29.56 -15.23
N THR A 475 24.05 29.99 -13.99
CA THR A 475 24.93 29.24 -13.10
C THR A 475 24.01 28.31 -12.35
N PRO A 476 24.10 26.99 -12.56
CA PRO A 476 23.36 26.06 -11.73
C PRO A 476 23.80 26.30 -10.29
N GLN A 477 22.89 26.71 -9.42
CA GLN A 477 22.91 26.10 -8.10
C GLN A 477 22.52 24.65 -8.38
N LEU A 478 23.53 23.79 -8.57
CA LEU A 478 23.33 22.36 -8.57
C LEU A 478 22.57 22.04 -7.28
N SER A 479 21.29 21.70 -7.41
CA SER A 479 20.78 20.68 -6.51
C SER A 479 21.58 19.43 -6.86
N ASN A 480 22.21 18.83 -5.87
CA ASN A 480 22.85 17.52 -6.00
C ASN A 480 21.80 16.39 -6.12
N ASP A 481 20.64 16.65 -6.72
CA ASP A 481 19.42 15.81 -6.62
C ASP A 481 18.83 15.42 -7.99
N ALA A 482 19.68 15.12 -8.96
CA ALA A 482 19.24 14.46 -10.20
C ALA A 482 20.29 13.51 -10.79
N SER A 483 20.99 12.75 -9.95
CA SER A 483 21.68 11.54 -10.39
C SER A 483 20.87 10.32 -9.98
N LEU A 484 20.19 9.73 -10.97
CA LEU A 484 19.85 8.31 -11.00
C LEU A 484 21.16 7.51 -10.82
N SER A 485 21.55 7.26 -9.57
CA SER A 485 22.64 6.35 -9.23
C SER A 485 22.34 5.81 -7.84
N PHE A 486 22.09 4.52 -7.76
CA PHE A 486 22.07 3.85 -6.47
C PHE A 486 23.46 3.99 -5.92
N ASN A 487 23.56 4.57 -4.74
CA ASN A 487 24.50 4.23 -3.69
C ASN A 487 24.32 5.29 -2.62
N ILE A 488 24.31 4.83 -1.36
CA ILE A 488 24.64 5.64 -0.19
C ILE A 488 25.74 6.61 -0.62
N ARG A 489 25.49 7.94 -0.62
CA ARG A 489 26.39 8.97 -1.20
C ARG A 489 27.83 8.72 -0.76
N THR A 490 28.56 7.98 -1.59
CA THR A 490 29.96 7.63 -1.39
C THR A 490 30.69 8.75 -2.09
N LYS A 491 31.47 9.52 -1.32
CA LYS A 491 32.11 10.72 -1.83
C LYS A 491 33.20 10.30 -2.82
N ASP A 492 33.54 11.17 -3.75
CA ASP A 492 34.66 10.93 -4.69
C ASP A 492 35.97 10.64 -3.93
N GLU A 493 36.13 11.25 -2.75
CA GLU A 493 37.23 10.98 -1.83
C GLU A 493 37.25 9.52 -1.34
N ASP A 494 36.08 8.92 -1.10
CA ASP A 494 35.97 7.54 -0.63
C ASP A 494 36.32 6.55 -1.75
N PHE A 495 35.95 6.87 -3.00
CA PHE A 495 36.38 6.09 -4.17
C PHE A 495 37.88 6.21 -4.40
N ALA A 496 38.46 7.40 -4.27
CA ALA A 496 39.91 7.58 -4.35
C ALA A 496 40.63 6.75 -3.27
N ILE A 497 40.13 6.76 -2.03
CA ILE A 497 40.67 5.93 -0.95
C ILE A 497 40.57 4.44 -1.31
N ALA A 498 39.41 3.97 -1.75
CA ALA A 498 39.21 2.56 -2.09
C ALA A 498 40.12 2.11 -3.25
N ILE A 499 40.30 2.95 -4.27
CA ILE A 499 41.24 2.71 -5.37
C ILE A 499 42.67 2.61 -4.84
N LEU A 500 43.10 3.53 -3.97
CA LEU A 500 44.44 3.53 -3.40
C LEU A 500 44.70 2.34 -2.46
N MET A 501 43.66 1.82 -1.81
CA MET A 501 43.77 0.63 -0.95
C MET A 501 43.87 -0.66 -1.77
N HIS A 502 43.19 -0.75 -2.92
CA HIS A 502 43.19 -1.94 -3.77
C HIS A 502 44.27 -1.92 -4.87
N HIS A 503 44.69 -0.71 -5.27
CA HIS A 503 45.67 -0.44 -6.32
C HIS A 503 46.69 0.64 -5.91
N PRO A 504 47.63 0.33 -5.00
CA PRO A 504 48.62 1.29 -4.48
C PRO A 504 49.44 2.04 -5.53
N PHE A 505 49.80 1.37 -6.64
CA PHE A 505 50.62 1.96 -7.70
C PHE A 505 49.91 3.08 -8.48
N LEU A 506 48.57 3.14 -8.41
CA LEU A 506 47.78 4.23 -9.01
C LEU A 506 47.88 5.53 -8.21
N TYR A 507 48.63 5.56 -7.10
CA TYR A 507 48.96 6.78 -6.35
C TYR A 507 49.52 7.91 -7.23
N ILE A 508 50.22 7.60 -8.31
CA ILE A 508 50.75 8.58 -9.27
C ILE A 508 49.66 9.52 -9.81
N HIS A 509 48.42 9.04 -9.94
CA HIS A 509 47.30 9.85 -10.41
C HIS A 509 46.85 10.86 -9.33
N PHE A 510 46.95 10.48 -8.07
CA PHE A 510 46.45 11.24 -6.92
C PHE A 510 47.53 12.09 -6.23
N GLU A 511 48.81 11.96 -6.60
CA GLU A 511 49.93 12.64 -5.93
C GLU A 511 49.72 14.16 -5.85
N THR A 512 49.23 14.76 -6.94
CA THR A 512 49.00 16.20 -7.06
C THR A 512 47.92 16.72 -6.11
N LEU A 513 46.99 15.85 -5.66
CA LEU A 513 45.91 16.23 -4.75
C LEU A 513 46.42 16.64 -3.37
N ARG A 514 47.62 16.20 -2.95
CA ARG A 514 48.23 16.60 -1.67
C ARG A 514 48.35 18.12 -1.51
N ALA A 515 48.53 18.83 -2.62
CA ALA A 515 48.63 20.29 -2.61
C ALA A 515 47.28 20.97 -2.38
N PHE A 516 46.16 20.28 -2.55
CA PHE A 516 44.81 20.88 -2.61
C PHE A 516 43.84 20.34 -1.55
N VAL A 517 43.96 19.07 -1.15
CA VAL A 517 43.07 18.43 -0.17
C VAL A 517 43.27 19.02 1.24
N PRO A 518 42.22 19.45 1.94
CA PRO A 518 42.30 19.94 3.32
C PRO A 518 42.89 18.90 4.28
N SER A 519 43.74 19.36 5.20
CA SER A 519 44.48 18.49 6.15
C SER A 519 43.59 17.70 7.11
N HIS A 520 42.33 18.08 7.29
CA HIS A 520 41.38 17.37 8.16
C HIS A 520 40.68 16.18 7.47
N GLU A 521 40.81 16.05 6.15
CA GLU A 521 40.14 14.99 5.41
C GLU A 521 40.95 13.69 5.44
N LEU A 522 40.25 12.55 5.52
CA LEU A 522 40.87 11.22 5.52
C LEU A 522 41.75 10.99 4.29
N LEU A 523 41.31 11.45 3.11
CA LEU A 523 42.08 11.38 1.88
C LEU A 523 43.44 12.08 2.02
N SER A 524 43.52 13.23 2.70
CA SER A 524 44.80 13.93 2.94
C SER A 524 45.77 13.08 3.75
N HIS A 525 45.26 12.41 4.79
CA HIS A 525 46.06 11.54 5.65
C HIS A 525 46.59 10.34 4.85
N ILE A 526 45.73 9.71 4.05
CA ILE A 526 46.09 8.56 3.21
C ILE A 526 47.12 8.94 2.13
N LEU A 527 46.94 10.08 1.45
CA LEU A 527 47.91 10.56 0.46
C LEU A 527 49.28 10.91 1.06
N ASN A 528 49.31 11.41 2.31
CA ASN A 528 50.55 11.69 3.02
C ASN A 528 51.28 10.43 3.48
N ILE A 529 50.53 9.39 3.87
CA ILE A 529 51.08 8.07 4.16
C ILE A 529 51.70 7.50 2.88
N LEU A 530 50.91 7.43 1.79
CA LEU A 530 51.35 6.93 0.50
C LEU A 530 52.59 7.66 -0.02
N ASN A 531 52.65 9.00 0.08
CA ASN A 531 53.85 9.76 -0.31
C ASN A 531 55.15 9.30 0.37
N ARG A 532 55.06 8.83 1.63
CA ARG A 532 56.26 8.40 2.39
C ARG A 532 56.67 6.97 2.06
N ILE A 533 55.69 6.14 1.69
CA ILE A 533 55.89 4.71 1.50
C ILE A 533 55.98 4.29 0.03
N PHE A 534 55.56 5.13 -0.90
CA PHE A 534 55.39 4.77 -2.32
C PHE A 534 56.67 4.19 -2.94
N ASP A 535 57.81 4.86 -2.72
CA ASP A 535 59.12 4.41 -3.24
C ASP A 535 59.63 3.12 -2.60
N ASN A 536 59.00 2.67 -1.50
CA ASN A 536 59.36 1.47 -0.75
C ASN A 536 58.30 0.37 -0.85
N LEU A 537 57.32 0.51 -1.74
CA LEU A 537 56.30 -0.53 -1.93
C LEU A 537 56.92 -1.79 -2.57
N PRO A 538 56.56 -3.00 -2.09
CA PRO A 538 56.93 -4.25 -2.75
C PRO A 538 56.44 -4.28 -4.21
N ASP A 539 57.21 -4.88 -5.12
CA ASP A 539 56.83 -5.02 -6.54
C ASP A 539 55.57 -5.88 -6.76
N ASP A 540 55.24 -6.74 -5.79
CA ASP A 540 54.04 -7.57 -5.81
C ASP A 540 52.81 -6.78 -5.34
N GLN A 541 51.73 -6.81 -6.14
CA GLN A 541 50.48 -6.07 -5.90
C GLN A 541 49.82 -6.45 -4.57
N GLU A 542 49.81 -7.74 -4.22
CA GLU A 542 49.15 -8.24 -3.03
C GLU A 542 49.94 -7.81 -1.79
N LEU A 543 51.27 -7.95 -1.83
CA LEU A 543 52.17 -7.45 -0.79
C LEU A 543 52.10 -5.92 -0.66
N ALA A 544 52.02 -5.16 -1.76
CA ALA A 544 51.84 -3.72 -1.74
C ALA A 544 50.51 -3.31 -1.08
N THR A 545 49.43 -4.04 -1.36
CA THR A 545 48.11 -3.83 -0.74
C THR A 545 48.17 -4.03 0.77
N TYR A 546 48.76 -5.14 1.23
CA TYR A 546 48.95 -5.38 2.67
C TYR A 546 49.86 -4.35 3.33
N TYR A 547 50.92 -3.92 2.63
CA TYR A 547 51.83 -2.89 3.11
C TYR A 547 51.11 -1.55 3.32
N VAL A 548 50.29 -1.13 2.36
CA VAL A 548 49.49 0.11 2.47
C VAL A 548 48.43 0.01 3.56
N LEU A 549 47.71 -1.12 3.67
CA LEU A 549 46.74 -1.34 4.74
C LEU A 549 47.40 -1.30 6.12
N GLY A 550 48.61 -1.86 6.25
CA GLY A 550 49.42 -1.76 7.46
C GLY A 550 49.86 -0.33 7.77
N ALA A 551 50.30 0.43 6.76
CA ALA A 551 50.69 1.83 6.92
C ALA A 551 49.50 2.74 7.27
N CYS A 552 48.29 2.35 6.86
CA CYS A 552 47.02 3.05 7.13
C CYS A 552 46.26 2.47 8.33
N SER A 553 46.88 1.65 9.19
CA SER A 553 46.20 0.93 10.28
C SER A 553 45.41 1.85 11.23
N THR A 554 45.88 3.09 11.41
CA THR A 554 45.23 4.15 12.21
C THR A 554 43.81 4.47 11.74
N PHE A 555 43.51 4.25 10.45
CA PHE A 555 42.21 4.52 9.81
C PHE A 555 41.49 3.24 9.39
N SER A 556 41.82 2.10 10.00
CA SER A 556 41.33 0.78 9.59
C SER A 556 39.80 0.65 9.62
N LEU A 557 39.12 1.30 10.58
CA LEU A 557 37.66 1.29 10.67
C LEU A 557 37.01 2.12 9.56
N GLU A 558 37.53 3.33 9.30
CA GLU A 558 37.02 4.18 8.22
C GLU A 558 37.29 3.55 6.84
N ILE A 559 38.47 2.94 6.66
CA ILE A 559 38.82 2.24 5.43
C ILE A 559 37.94 1.01 5.23
N ALA A 560 37.72 0.19 6.26
CA ALA A 560 36.82 -0.96 6.17
C ALA A 560 35.39 -0.55 5.81
N ASP A 561 34.91 0.58 6.34
CA ASP A 561 33.61 1.13 5.97
C ASP A 561 33.57 1.62 4.51
N ILE A 562 34.61 2.33 4.06
CA ILE A 562 34.80 2.76 2.67
C ILE A 562 34.80 1.56 1.71
N MET A 563 35.52 0.49 2.04
CA MET A 563 35.61 -0.69 1.19
C MET A 563 34.24 -1.39 1.06
N ARG A 564 33.45 -1.47 2.15
CA ARG A 564 32.11 -2.07 2.11
C ARG A 564 31.11 -1.29 1.26
N ARG A 565 31.22 0.05 1.20
CA ARG A 565 30.27 0.91 0.47
C ARG A 565 30.65 1.22 -0.98
N THR A 566 31.94 1.20 -1.32
CA THR A 566 32.41 1.48 -2.68
C THR A 566 32.29 0.28 -3.62
N ASN A 567 32.29 -0.96 -3.09
CA ASN A 567 32.32 -2.20 -3.87
C ASN A 567 33.41 -2.18 -4.97
N ILE A 568 34.59 -1.62 -4.63
CA ILE A 568 35.63 -1.27 -5.60
C ILE A 568 36.23 -2.48 -6.32
N GLU A 569 36.18 -3.66 -5.70
CA GLU A 569 36.67 -4.93 -6.27
C GLU A 569 35.94 -5.27 -7.58
N VAL A 570 34.63 -5.02 -7.65
CA VAL A 570 33.84 -5.24 -8.87
C VAL A 570 34.18 -4.21 -9.96
N LEU A 571 34.42 -2.96 -9.56
CA LEU A 571 34.67 -1.84 -10.46
C LEU A 571 36.10 -1.85 -11.05
N THR A 572 37.04 -2.54 -10.40
CA THR A 572 38.47 -2.51 -10.75
C THR A 572 39.04 -3.88 -11.10
N HIS A 573 38.18 -4.83 -11.50
CA HIS A 573 38.56 -6.21 -11.84
C HIS A 573 39.58 -6.31 -13.00
N ALA A 574 39.60 -5.31 -13.89
CA ALA A 574 40.58 -5.22 -14.99
C ALA A 574 41.56 -4.05 -14.75
N PRO A 575 42.88 -4.23 -14.94
CA PRO A 575 43.88 -3.17 -14.74
C PRO A 575 43.61 -1.88 -15.52
N GLU A 576 43.11 -2.01 -16.75
CA GLU A 576 42.75 -0.89 -17.63
C GLU A 576 41.56 -0.08 -17.07
N MET A 577 40.61 -0.77 -16.43
CA MET A 577 39.47 -0.12 -15.78
C MET A 577 39.89 0.59 -14.49
N ALA A 578 40.80 -0.03 -13.73
CA ALA A 578 41.36 0.58 -12.52
C ALA A 578 42.11 1.89 -12.86
N ASP A 579 42.95 1.88 -13.91
CA ASP A 579 43.68 3.08 -14.37
C ASP A 579 42.76 4.20 -14.87
N LYS A 580 41.74 3.83 -15.66
CA LYS A 580 40.72 4.77 -16.14
C LYS A 580 40.00 5.44 -14.98
N LEU A 581 39.49 4.64 -14.04
CA LEU A 581 38.78 5.15 -12.86
C LEU A 581 39.68 6.00 -11.97
N ALA A 582 40.92 5.57 -11.72
CA ALA A 582 41.89 6.34 -10.95
C ALA A 582 42.11 7.72 -11.56
N THR A 583 42.27 7.79 -12.88
CA THR A 583 42.48 9.08 -13.53
C THR A 583 41.21 9.95 -13.50
N GLU A 584 40.02 9.37 -13.67
CA GLU A 584 38.75 10.11 -13.61
C GLU A 584 38.53 10.73 -12.23
N TYR A 585 38.68 9.94 -11.17
CA TYR A 585 38.53 10.44 -9.80
C TYR A 585 39.62 11.43 -9.41
N ALA A 586 40.86 11.21 -9.84
CA ALA A 586 41.95 12.15 -9.58
C ALA A 586 41.68 13.53 -10.23
N LEU A 587 41.26 13.56 -11.49
CA LEU A 587 40.93 14.80 -12.19
C LEU A 587 39.71 15.51 -11.57
N GLY A 588 38.66 14.75 -11.24
CA GLY A 588 37.45 15.29 -10.61
C GLY A 588 37.73 15.89 -9.23
N LEU A 589 38.51 15.20 -8.40
CA LEU A 589 38.95 15.71 -7.10
C LEU A 589 39.88 16.93 -7.25
N GLN A 590 40.79 16.91 -8.23
CA GLN A 590 41.69 18.03 -8.47
C GLN A 590 40.90 19.29 -8.86
N GLU A 591 39.90 19.14 -9.72
CA GLU A 591 39.00 20.23 -10.10
C GLU A 591 38.21 20.75 -8.89
N LYS A 592 37.65 19.83 -8.09
CA LYS A 592 36.87 20.14 -6.89
C LYS A 592 37.69 20.98 -5.90
N TYR A 593 38.89 20.54 -5.52
CA TYR A 593 39.70 21.26 -4.55
C TYR A 593 40.33 22.54 -5.11
N LEU A 594 40.68 22.58 -6.41
CA LEU A 594 41.11 23.82 -7.05
C LEU A 594 40.01 24.89 -7.02
N ARG A 595 38.76 24.50 -7.31
CA ARG A 595 37.59 25.39 -7.20
C ARG A 595 37.34 25.84 -5.77
N GLN A 596 37.56 24.96 -4.79
CA GLN A 596 37.42 25.30 -3.37
C GLN A 596 38.49 26.31 -2.93
N LYS A 597 39.77 26.09 -3.26
CA LYS A 597 40.85 27.03 -2.98
C LYS A 597 40.67 28.38 -3.69
N LEU A 598 40.06 28.38 -4.88
CA LEU A 598 39.78 29.63 -5.60
C LEU A 598 38.74 30.52 -4.89
N LYS A 599 37.90 29.95 -4.00
CA LYS A 599 36.92 30.71 -3.21
C LYS A 599 37.57 31.57 -2.13
N ASP A 600 38.75 31.18 -1.64
CA ASP A 600 39.48 31.90 -0.60
C ASP A 600 41.01 31.84 -0.84
N PRO A 601 41.54 32.58 -1.83
CA PRO A 601 42.96 32.57 -2.17
C PRO A 601 43.76 33.47 -1.21
N ASN A 602 44.95 33.02 -0.78
CA ASN A 602 45.79 33.79 0.14
C ASN A 602 46.44 35.02 -0.52
N SER A 603 46.47 35.09 -1.86
CA SER A 603 46.97 36.26 -2.60
C SER A 603 46.38 36.41 -4.01
N LEU A 604 46.49 37.61 -4.59
CA LEU A 604 46.13 37.88 -5.99
C LEU A 604 46.97 37.07 -7.00
N LEU A 605 48.24 36.79 -6.66
CA LEU A 605 49.13 35.97 -7.48
C LEU A 605 48.69 34.50 -7.45
N GLU A 606 48.36 33.99 -6.26
CA GLU A 606 47.81 32.65 -6.08
C GLU A 606 46.47 32.49 -6.81
N SER A 607 45.58 33.48 -6.74
CA SER A 607 44.32 33.46 -7.48
C SER A 607 44.52 33.37 -8.99
N ARG A 608 45.52 34.08 -9.55
CA ARG A 608 45.86 34.00 -10.98
C ARG A 608 46.41 32.61 -11.34
N ASN A 609 47.31 32.07 -10.52
CA ASN A 609 47.90 30.74 -10.73
C ASN A 609 46.84 29.64 -10.64
N LEU A 610 45.96 29.68 -9.64
CA LEU A 610 44.85 28.72 -9.48
C LEU A 610 43.87 28.78 -10.66
N ARG A 611 43.58 29.97 -11.21
CA ARG A 611 42.76 30.11 -12.42
C ARG A 611 43.44 29.53 -13.65
N GLN A 612 44.75 29.72 -13.79
CA GLN A 612 45.51 29.13 -14.89
C GLN A 612 45.51 27.60 -14.79
N GLN A 613 45.80 27.04 -13.61
CA GLN A 613 45.75 25.61 -13.34
C GLN A 613 44.37 25.01 -13.60
N LEU A 614 43.30 25.70 -13.17
CA LEU A 614 41.92 25.28 -13.41
C LEU A 614 41.58 25.30 -14.92
N ASN A 615 42.04 26.32 -15.66
CA ASN A 615 41.83 26.40 -17.11
C ASN A 615 42.58 25.27 -17.86
N GLU A 616 43.83 24.99 -17.47
CA GLU A 616 44.61 23.88 -18.02
C GLU A 616 43.99 22.52 -17.70
N LEU A 617 43.51 22.33 -16.46
CA LEU A 617 42.81 21.12 -16.04
C LEU A 617 41.49 20.94 -16.80
N THR A 618 40.69 22.00 -16.92
CA THR A 618 39.43 21.98 -17.68
C THR A 618 39.69 21.66 -19.16
N LYS A 619 40.80 22.14 -19.73
CA LYS A 619 41.24 21.78 -21.08
C LYS A 619 41.65 20.31 -21.20
N LYS A 620 42.37 19.77 -20.21
CA LYS A 620 42.73 18.34 -20.15
C LYS A 620 41.49 17.44 -20.02
N ILE A 621 40.54 17.79 -19.16
CA ILE A 621 39.27 17.07 -19.01
C ILE A 621 38.46 17.15 -20.31
N GLY A 622 38.36 18.34 -20.92
CA GLY A 622 37.62 18.55 -22.16
C GLY A 622 38.20 17.84 -23.38
N LEU A 623 39.53 17.72 -23.49
CA LEU A 623 40.18 16.96 -24.56
C LEU A 623 39.95 15.45 -24.43
N ARG A 624 39.72 14.94 -23.21
CA ARG A 624 39.51 13.52 -22.94
C ARG A 624 38.08 13.04 -23.19
N LEU A 625 37.11 13.95 -23.19
CA LEU A 625 35.72 13.66 -23.59
C LEU A 625 35.56 13.50 -25.12
N LEU A 626 36.62 13.83 -25.88
CA LEU A 626 36.67 13.78 -27.34
C LEU A 626 37.52 12.60 -27.89
N SER A 627 38.17 11.84 -27.00
CA SER A 627 38.99 10.66 -27.29
C SER A 627 38.37 9.42 -26.67
#